data_AF-A0A2H9LZ35-F1
#
_entry.id   AF-A0A2H9LZ35-F1
#
_cell.length_a   1.000
_cell.length_b   1.000
_cell.length_c   1.000
_cell.angle_alpha   90.00
_cell.angle_beta   90.00
_cell.angle_gamma   90.00
#
_symmetry.space_group_name_H-M   'P 1'
#
loop_
_entity.id
_entity.type
_entity.pdbx_description
1 polymer ?
#
loop_
_entity_poly.entity_id
_entity_poly.type
_entity_poly.pdbx_seq_one_letter_code
_entity_poly.pdbx_strand_id
1 'polypeptide(L)'
;MKPKFALMFAVFIAAVLFAQGGADNIKLALQEFCQLILSMLPVVVLVMILAAAIIYAIGQLLGAETRARASVWATAMLTGAVICVLISVLMPWLLSQVYPEAGIENACAIK
;
A
#
# COMPACT_ATOMS: atom_id res chain seq x y z
N MET A 1 48.08 -18.40 -10.91
CA MET A 1 46.83 -18.59 -10.13
C MET A 1 46.29 -19.99 -10.41
N LYS A 2 45.91 -20.75 -9.37
CA LYS A 2 45.40 -22.11 -9.55
C LYS A 2 44.07 -22.05 -10.34
N PRO A 3 43.84 -22.90 -11.35
CA PRO A 3 42.67 -22.80 -12.24
C PRO A 3 41.33 -22.88 -11.49
N LYS A 4 41.30 -23.56 -10.35
CA LYS A 4 40.13 -23.64 -9.45
C LYS A 4 39.73 -22.28 -8.86
N PHE A 5 40.69 -21.40 -8.59
CA PHE A 5 40.43 -20.08 -8.03
C PHE A 5 39.94 -19.09 -9.10
N ALA A 6 40.45 -19.22 -10.32
CA ALA A 6 39.96 -18.44 -11.46
C ALA A 6 38.50 -18.79 -11.80
N LEU A 7 38.13 -20.08 -11.71
CA LEU A 7 36.75 -20.53 -11.96
C LEU A 7 35.78 -20.03 -10.88
N MET A 8 36.17 -20.06 -9.60
CA MET A 8 35.36 -19.51 -8.50
C MET A 8 35.13 -17.99 -8.66
N PHE A 9 36.17 -17.26 -9.06
CA PHE A 9 36.09 -15.82 -9.29
C PHE A 9 35.22 -15.48 -10.50
N ALA A 10 35.29 -16.27 -11.58
CA ALA A 10 34.44 -16.12 -12.75
C ALA A 10 32.95 -16.38 -12.43
N VAL A 11 32.64 -17.37 -11.60
CA VAL A 11 31.27 -17.65 -11.13
C VAL A 11 30.74 -16.50 -10.27
N PHE A 12 31.58 -15.94 -9.40
CA PHE A 12 31.18 -14.81 -8.56
C PHE A 12 30.86 -13.55 -9.38
N ILE A 13 31.67 -13.25 -10.41
CA ILE A 13 31.41 -12.14 -11.33
C ILE A 13 30.12 -12.38 -12.14
N ALA A 14 29.89 -13.59 -12.63
CA ALA A 14 28.68 -13.93 -13.36
C ALA A 14 27.41 -13.77 -12.49
N ALA A 15 27.48 -14.14 -11.20
CA ALA A 15 26.39 -13.94 -10.26
C ALA A 15 26.10 -12.45 -9.98
N VAL A 16 27.14 -11.63 -9.83
CA VAL A 16 26.99 -10.18 -9.64
C VAL A 16 26.39 -9.50 -10.87
N LEU A 17 26.76 -9.93 -12.08
CA LEU A 17 26.19 -9.40 -13.33
C LEU A 17 24.70 -9.73 -13.48
N PHE A 18 24.27 -10.94 -13.07
CA PHE A 18 22.85 -11.30 -13.06
C PHE A 18 22.04 -10.55 -11.98
N ALA A 19 22.67 -10.13 -10.88
CA ALA A 19 22.00 -9.40 -9.80
C ALA A 19 21.64 -7.95 -10.18
N GLN A 20 22.28 -7.37 -11.21
CA GLN A 20 22.07 -5.97 -11.59
C GLN A 20 20.65 -5.67 -12.12
N GLY A 21 19.98 -6.64 -12.75
CA GLY A 21 18.63 -6.44 -13.30
C GLY A 21 17.48 -6.65 -12.29
N GLY A 22 17.74 -7.20 -11.10
CA GLY A 22 16.69 -7.50 -10.12
C GLY A 22 16.09 -6.25 -9.48
N ALA A 23 16.92 -5.23 -9.23
CA ALA A 23 16.50 -4.03 -8.52
C ALA A 23 15.47 -3.19 -9.30
N ASP A 24 15.63 -3.08 -10.63
CA ASP A 24 14.72 -2.28 -11.47
C ASP A 24 13.35 -2.93 -11.61
N ASN A 25 13.30 -4.26 -11.72
CA ASN A 25 12.05 -5.00 -11.76
C ASN A 25 11.25 -4.88 -10.45
N ILE A 26 11.93 -4.84 -9.30
CA ILE A 26 11.29 -4.62 -8.00
C ILE A 26 10.71 -3.21 -7.90
N LYS A 27 11.44 -2.20 -8.38
CA LYS A 27 10.94 -0.81 -8.43
C LYS A 27 9.70 -0.70 -9.30
N LEU A 28 9.72 -1.31 -10.48
CA LEU A 28 8.60 -1.29 -11.43
C LEU A 28 7.36 -2.00 -10.85
N ALA A 29 7.53 -3.20 -10.28
CA ALA A 29 6.45 -3.92 -9.63
C ALA A 29 5.84 -3.14 -8.45
N LEU A 30 6.68 -2.44 -7.67
CA LEU A 30 6.20 -1.62 -6.56
C LEU A 30 5.44 -0.38 -7.04
N GLN A 31 5.86 0.22 -8.15
CA GLN A 31 5.15 1.34 -8.76
C GLN A 31 3.77 0.93 -9.32
N GLU A 32 3.69 -0.20 -10.01
CA GLU A 32 2.41 -0.75 -10.49
C GLU A 32 1.47 -1.08 -9.33
N PHE A 33 2.00 -1.66 -8.25
CA PHE A 33 1.24 -1.94 -7.04
C PHE A 33 0.73 -0.67 -6.37
N CYS A 34 1.57 0.37 -6.25
CA CYS A 34 1.18 1.69 -5.77
C CYS A 34 0.03 2.28 -6.60
N GLN A 35 0.14 2.25 -7.93
CA GLN A 35 -0.91 2.75 -8.82
C GLN A 35 -2.22 1.96 -8.67
N LEU A 36 -2.15 0.63 -8.56
CA LEU A 36 -3.32 -0.21 -8.34
C LEU A 36 -4.02 0.17 -7.03
N ILE A 37 -3.29 0.26 -5.92
CA ILE A 37 -3.86 0.67 -4.62
C ILE A 37 -4.47 2.07 -4.72
N LEU A 38 -3.74 3.05 -5.24
CA LEU A 38 -4.21 4.43 -5.33
C LEU A 38 -5.42 4.59 -6.25
N SER A 39 -5.55 3.75 -7.28
CA SER A 39 -6.72 3.74 -8.16
C SER A 39 -7.99 3.20 -7.48
N MET A 40 -7.84 2.23 -6.59
CA MET A 40 -8.96 1.59 -5.88
C MET A 40 -9.34 2.33 -4.59
N LEU A 41 -8.38 2.98 -3.94
CA LEU A 41 -8.56 3.69 -2.68
C LEU A 41 -9.71 4.71 -2.69
N PRO A 42 -9.84 5.63 -3.66
CA PRO A 42 -10.92 6.64 -3.63
C PRO A 42 -12.30 6.00 -3.73
N VAL A 43 -12.45 4.94 -4.53
CA VAL A 43 -13.71 4.21 -4.66
C VAL A 43 -14.07 3.52 -3.35
N VAL A 44 -13.12 2.84 -2.72
CA VAL A 44 -13.35 2.14 -1.44
C VAL A 44 -13.69 3.13 -0.32
N VAL A 45 -12.96 4.24 -0.20
CA VAL A 45 -13.21 5.28 0.80
C VAL A 45 -14.60 5.89 0.62
N LEU A 46 -14.97 6.23 -0.62
CA LEU A 46 -16.29 6.78 -0.93
C LEU A 46 -17.41 5.81 -0.54
N VAL A 47 -17.28 4.54 -0.93
CA VAL A 47 -18.28 3.50 -0.61
C VAL A 47 -18.39 3.27 0.89
N MET A 48 -17.27 3.25 1.63
CA MET A 48 -17.28 3.10 3.09
C MET A 48 -17.99 4.27 3.79
N ILE A 49 -17.75 5.51 3.35
CA ILE A 49 -18.40 6.69 3.92
C ILE A 49 -19.91 6.67 3.61
N LEU A 50 -20.29 6.36 2.38
CA LEU A 50 -21.72 6.27 2.00
C LEU A 50 -22.42 5.13 2.75
N ALA A 51 -21.80 3.95 2.84
CA ALA A 51 -22.33 2.83 3.59
C ALA A 51 -22.51 3.19 5.08
N ALA A 52 -21.54 3.88 5.69
CA ALA A 52 -21.65 4.35 7.07
C ALA A 52 -22.85 5.29 7.26
N ALA A 53 -23.05 6.25 6.35
CA ALA A 53 -24.18 7.18 6.42
C ALA A 53 -25.53 6.46 6.29
N ILE A 54 -25.64 5.53 5.33
CA ILE A 54 -26.86 4.76 5.09
C ILE A 54 -27.17 3.84 6.28
N ILE A 55 -26.19 3.10 6.78
CA ILE A 55 -26.36 2.17 7.91
C ILE A 55 -26.73 2.95 9.17
N TYR A 56 -26.11 4.11 9.40
CA TYR A 56 -26.49 4.98 10.52
C TYR A 56 -27.95 5.43 10.40
N ALA A 57 -28.36 5.93 9.23
CA ALA A 57 -29.71 6.43 8.99
C ALA A 57 -30.77 5.33 9.14
N ILE A 58 -30.54 4.16 8.55
CA ILE A 58 -31.41 2.99 8.68
C ILE A 58 -31.46 2.54 10.14
N GLY A 59 -30.32 2.53 10.83
CA GLY A 59 -30.23 2.18 12.24
C GLY A 59 -31.12 3.04 13.16
N GLN A 60 -31.38 4.30 12.80
CA GLN A 60 -32.28 5.16 13.57
C GLN A 60 -33.77 4.77 13.42
N LEU A 61 -34.14 4.09 12.33
CA LEU A 61 -35.52 3.67 12.05
C LEU A 61 -35.85 2.29 12.65
N LEU A 62 -34.83 1.55 13.08
CA LEU A 62 -34.98 0.22 13.66
C LEU A 62 -34.98 0.28 15.19
N GLY A 63 -35.37 -0.83 15.83
CA GLY A 63 -35.47 -0.96 17.29
C GLY A 63 -34.16 -0.69 18.05
N ALA A 64 -34.26 -0.56 19.37
CA ALA A 64 -33.13 -0.16 20.23
C ALA A 64 -31.88 -1.04 20.08
N GLU A 65 -32.05 -2.35 19.89
CA GLU A 65 -30.94 -3.30 19.76
C GLU A 65 -30.20 -3.14 18.42
N THR A 66 -30.93 -2.91 17.34
CA THR A 66 -30.36 -2.74 15.99
C THR A 66 -29.80 -1.34 15.79
N ARG A 67 -30.39 -0.32 16.42
CA ARG A 67 -29.84 1.04 16.50
C ARG A 67 -28.45 1.05 17.11
N ALA A 68 -28.28 0.35 18.23
CA ALA A 68 -26.98 0.23 18.90
C ALA A 68 -25.94 -0.44 18.00
N ARG A 69 -26.27 -1.58 17.38
CA ARG A 69 -25.34 -2.29 16.49
C ARG A 69 -25.01 -1.51 15.20
N ALA A 70 -26.01 -0.87 14.60
CA ALA A 70 -25.83 -0.06 13.39
C ALA A 70 -24.91 1.14 13.66
N SER A 71 -25.02 1.77 14.83
CA SER A 71 -24.12 2.87 15.21
C SER A 71 -22.67 2.42 15.30
N VAL A 72 -22.41 1.24 15.88
CA VAL A 72 -21.05 0.68 15.98
C VAL A 72 -20.49 0.38 14.60
N TRP A 73 -21.28 -0.24 13.71
CA TRP A 73 -20.83 -0.56 12.35
C TRP A 73 -20.57 0.70 11.52
N ALA A 74 -21.43 1.71 11.61
CA ALA A 74 -21.23 2.98 10.93
C ALA A 74 -19.95 3.68 11.40
N THR A 75 -19.69 3.70 12.71
CA THR A 75 -18.44 4.29 13.24
C THR A 75 -17.21 3.51 12.80
N ALA A 76 -17.26 2.18 12.78
CA ALA A 76 -16.15 1.36 12.33
C ALA A 76 -15.81 1.63 10.85
N MET A 77 -16.83 1.72 9.99
CA MET A 77 -16.66 2.06 8.57
C MET A 77 -16.08 3.46 8.38
N LEU A 78 -16.58 4.44 9.13
CA LEU A 78 -16.06 5.81 9.09
C LEU A 78 -14.59 5.87 9.54
N THR A 79 -14.25 5.21 10.65
CA THR A 79 -12.86 5.16 11.14
C THR A 79 -11.93 4.44 10.18
N GLY A 80 -12.39 3.36 9.54
CA GLY A 80 -11.61 2.64 8.54
C GLY A 80 -11.32 3.51 7.30
N ALA A 81 -12.31 4.27 6.84
CA ALA A 81 -12.14 5.22 5.75
C ALA A 81 -11.13 6.34 6.10
N VAL A 82 -11.24 6.92 7.31
CA VAL A 82 -10.30 7.94 7.79
C VAL A 82 -8.88 7.40 7.89
N ILE A 83 -8.70 6.20 8.45
CA ILE A 83 -7.38 5.56 8.57
C ILE A 83 -6.77 5.29 7.19
N CYS A 84 -7.56 4.82 6.21
CA CYS A 84 -7.07 4.61 4.85
C CYS A 84 -6.54 5.90 4.21
N VAL A 85 -7.26 7.01 4.35
CA VAL A 85 -6.81 8.32 3.86
C VAL A 85 -5.55 8.79 4.59
N LEU A 86 -5.47 8.56 5.90
CA LEU A 86 -4.30 8.94 6.68
C LEU A 86 -3.06 8.14 6.26
N ILE A 87 -3.22 6.84 6.00
CA ILE A 87 -2.13 5.99 5.51
C ILE A 87 -1.66 6.44 4.11
N SER A 88 -2.56 6.79 3.19
CA SER A 88 -2.16 7.21 1.84
C SER A 88 -1.32 8.48 1.83
N VAL A 89 -1.56 9.39 2.78
CA VAL A 89 -0.77 10.62 2.95
C VAL A 89 0.57 10.36 3.63
N LEU A 90 0.63 9.46 4.62
CA LEU A 90 1.86 9.16 5.38
C LEU A 90 2.82 8.21 4.65
N MET A 91 2.31 7.36 3.76
CA MET A 91 3.10 6.37 3.03
C MET A 91 4.33 6.94 2.28
N PRO A 92 4.23 8.01 1.48
CA PRO A 92 5.41 8.56 0.78
C PRO A 92 6.49 9.05 1.75
N TRP A 93 6.09 9.65 2.88
CA TRP A 93 7.04 10.05 3.92
C TRP A 93 7.70 8.85 4.60
N LEU A 94 6.94 7.78 4.88
CA LEU A 94 7.50 6.58 5.50
C LEU A 94 8.52 5.88 4.57
N LEU A 95 8.21 5.83 3.26
CA LEU A 95 9.07 5.19 2.27
C LEU A 95 10.39 5.95 2.05
N SER A 96 10.39 7.28 2.16
CA SER A 96 11.63 8.08 2.05
C SER A 96 12.58 7.87 3.23
N GLN A 97 12.07 7.53 4.42
CA GLN A 97 12.89 7.22 5.58
C GLN A 97 13.48 5.80 5.54
N VAL A 98 12.72 4.82 5.02
CA VAL A 98 13.14 3.40 5.01
C VAL A 98 14.04 3.08 3.80
N TYR A 99 13.82 3.72 2.65
CA TYR A 99 14.56 3.45 1.40
C TYR A 99 15.13 4.73 0.77
N PRO A 100 16.11 5.39 1.41
CA PRO A 100 16.63 6.69 0.97
C PRO A 100 17.36 6.65 -0.38
N GLU A 101 18.01 5.54 -0.74
CA GLU A 101 18.80 5.43 -1.98
C GLU A 101 17.99 4.93 -3.18
N ALA A 102 16.74 4.51 -2.97
CA ALA A 102 15.99 3.81 -3.99
C ALA A 102 15.27 4.75 -4.99
N GLY A 103 15.20 6.07 -4.70
CA GLY A 103 14.49 7.05 -5.54
C GLY A 103 12.98 6.82 -5.61
N ILE A 104 12.42 6.08 -4.64
CA ILE A 104 11.01 5.64 -4.58
C ILE A 104 10.11 6.73 -3.94
N GLU A 105 10.69 7.89 -3.62
CA GLU A 105 10.03 9.04 -2.99
C GLU A 105 8.71 9.44 -3.70
N ASN A 106 8.67 9.23 -5.02
CA ASN A 106 7.52 9.55 -5.87
C ASN A 106 6.79 8.31 -6.43
N ALA A 107 7.15 7.08 -6.04
CA ALA A 107 6.54 5.87 -6.61
C ALA A 107 5.05 5.74 -6.26
N CYS A 108 4.64 6.31 -5.13
CA CYS A 108 3.26 6.40 -4.66
C CYS A 108 2.74 7.85 -4.67
N ALA A 109 3.42 8.80 -5.32
CA ALA A 109 2.96 10.18 -5.38
C ALA A 109 1.67 10.27 -6.22
N ILE A 110 0.63 10.81 -5.60
CA ILE A 110 -0.64 11.15 -6.26
C ILE A 110 -0.31 12.27 -7.25
N LYS A 111 -0.31 11.96 -8.56
CA LYS A 111 -0.26 13.00 -9.60
C LYS A 111 -1.56 13.77 -9.66
#